data_AF-A0A1J5PWI7-F1
#
_entry.id   AF-A0A1J5PWI7-F1
#
_cell.length_a   1.000
_cell.length_b   1.000
_cell.length_c   1.000
_cell.angle_alpha   90.00
_cell.angle_beta   90.00
_cell.angle_gamma   90.00
#
_symmetry.space_group_name_H-M   'P 1'
#
loop_
_entity.id
_entity.type
_entity.pdbx_description
1 polymer ?
#
loop_
_entity_poly.entity_id
_entity_poly.type
_entity_poly.pdbx_seq_one_letter_code
_entity_poly.pdbx_strand_id
1 'polypeptide(L)'
;MNIQGVTILRDSEADQALEMTRGGSRYHYDFDEAFTRAGWEQYDTEQDASYFGVWVKADERKVFTYAEGDRILEIADTQEEFVALLQRMTNFYGVVPPVAVGFDGNGRTDFYAPRPGDSLLAQVA
;
A
#
# COMPACT_ATOMS: atom_id res chain seq x y z
N MET A 1 -16.46 2.84 2.38
CA MET A 1 -17.23 1.58 2.47
C MET A 1 -16.50 0.69 3.47
N ASN A 2 -17.16 0.21 4.53
CA ASN A 2 -16.55 -0.74 5.45
C ASN A 2 -16.61 -2.14 4.83
N ILE A 3 -15.49 -2.86 4.76
CA ILE A 3 -15.46 -4.23 4.25
C ILE A 3 -15.72 -5.15 5.44
N GLN A 4 -16.78 -5.94 5.40
CA GLN A 4 -17.04 -6.92 6.46
C GLN A 4 -15.88 -7.90 6.54
N GLY A 5 -15.46 -8.25 7.77
CA GLY A 5 -14.37 -9.20 8.01
C GLY A 5 -12.96 -8.61 7.98
N VAL A 6 -12.78 -7.34 7.60
CA VAL A 6 -11.49 -6.66 7.73
C VAL A 6 -11.32 -6.13 9.15
N THR A 7 -10.27 -6.62 9.83
CA THR A 7 -9.84 -6.06 11.12
C THR A 7 -9.06 -4.78 10.87
N ILE A 8 -9.39 -3.71 11.61
CA ILE A 8 -8.71 -2.41 11.51
C ILE A 8 -8.04 -2.11 12.85
N LEU A 9 -6.71 -2.07 12.84
CA LEU A 9 -5.89 -1.66 13.98
C LEU A 9 -5.39 -0.24 13.75
N ARG A 10 -5.31 0.56 14.83
CA ARG A 10 -4.87 1.95 14.75
C ARG A 10 -3.74 2.23 15.72
N ASP A 11 -2.83 3.08 15.28
CA ASP A 11 -1.75 3.64 16.05
C ASP A 11 -0.96 2.62 16.85
N SER A 12 -1.05 2.65 18.19
CA SER A 12 -0.31 1.72 19.04
C SER A 12 -0.65 0.26 18.78
N GLU A 13 -1.88 -0.04 18.37
CA GLU A 13 -2.28 -1.41 18.01
C GLU A 13 -1.66 -1.82 16.67
N ALA A 14 -1.62 -0.89 15.71
CA ALA A 14 -0.96 -1.10 14.43
C ALA A 14 0.55 -1.28 14.62
N ASP A 15 1.21 -0.45 15.44
CA ASP A 15 2.65 -0.59 15.73
C ASP A 15 2.98 -1.94 16.35
N GLN A 16 2.17 -2.37 17.33
CA GLN A 16 2.35 -3.65 18.01
C GLN A 16 2.20 -4.81 17.03
N ALA A 17 1.19 -4.76 16.16
CA ALA A 17 0.96 -5.80 15.16
C ALA A 17 2.00 -5.80 14.03
N LEU A 18 2.64 -4.66 13.76
CA LEU A 18 3.75 -4.55 12.81
C LEU A 18 5.11 -4.92 13.43
N GLU A 19 5.20 -4.98 14.77
CA GLU A 19 6.44 -5.11 15.52
C GLU A 19 7.47 -4.01 15.17
N MET A 20 6.98 -2.80 14.84
CA MET A 20 7.80 -1.70 14.34
C MET A 20 7.93 -0.55 15.33
N THR A 21 9.02 0.21 15.18
CA THR A 21 9.16 1.51 15.84
C THR A 21 8.33 2.57 15.12
N ARG A 22 7.82 3.54 15.88
CA ARG A 22 7.00 4.62 15.31
C ARG A 22 7.83 5.53 14.40
N GLY A 23 7.40 5.64 13.14
CA GLY A 23 7.90 6.63 12.19
C GLY A 23 7.14 7.96 12.26
N GLY A 24 7.86 9.08 12.11
CA GLY A 24 7.29 10.43 11.98
C GLY A 24 7.09 10.89 10.53
N SER A 25 7.34 10.02 9.55
CA SER A 25 7.19 10.27 8.12
C SER A 25 7.08 8.94 7.38
N ARG A 26 6.50 8.93 6.17
CA ARG A 26 6.48 7.75 5.29
C ARG A 26 7.87 7.16 5.06
N TYR A 27 8.91 8.01 5.02
CA TYR A 27 10.27 7.60 4.71
C TYR A 27 10.85 6.65 5.75
N HIS A 28 10.30 6.67 6.97
CA HIS A 28 10.64 5.65 7.96
C HIS A 28 10.31 4.25 7.44
N TYR A 29 9.16 4.07 6.79
CA TYR A 29 8.71 2.78 6.28
C TYR A 29 9.30 2.46 4.90
N ASP A 30 9.46 3.46 4.03
CA ASP A 30 10.07 3.28 2.69
C ASP A 30 11.50 2.73 2.77
N PHE A 31 12.28 3.19 3.75
CA PHE A 31 13.70 2.86 3.88
C PHE A 31 13.99 1.89 5.03
N ASP A 32 12.97 1.30 5.63
CA ASP A 32 13.14 0.24 6.61
C ASP A 32 13.39 -1.09 5.90
N GLU A 33 14.63 -1.58 6.01
CA GLU A 33 15.03 -2.86 5.44
C GLU A 33 14.29 -4.04 6.06
N ALA A 34 13.96 -3.99 7.35
CA ALA A 34 13.22 -5.06 8.00
C ALA A 34 11.78 -5.10 7.50
N PHE A 35 11.17 -3.92 7.29
CA PHE A 35 9.84 -3.78 6.70
C PHE A 35 9.80 -4.36 5.28
N THR A 36 10.75 -3.95 4.43
CA THR A 36 10.87 -4.46 3.06
C THR A 36 11.13 -5.98 3.05
N ARG A 37 12.05 -6.46 3.90
CA ARG A 37 12.39 -7.90 4.00
C ARG A 37 11.23 -8.73 4.53
N ALA A 38 10.32 -8.14 5.30
CA ALA A 38 9.11 -8.77 5.78
C ALA A 38 8.02 -8.89 4.70
N GLY A 39 8.28 -8.44 3.47
CA GLY A 39 7.36 -8.58 2.33
C GLY A 39 6.40 -7.41 2.14
N TRP A 40 6.66 -6.27 2.79
CA TRP A 40 5.89 -5.06 2.54
C TRP A 40 6.38 -4.37 1.27
N GLU A 41 5.43 -4.09 0.37
CA GLU A 41 5.67 -3.42 -0.89
C GLU A 41 4.85 -2.13 -0.95
N GLN A 42 5.44 -1.05 -1.45
CA GLN A 42 4.73 0.21 -1.60
C GLN A 42 3.60 0.09 -2.64
N TYR A 43 2.42 0.57 -2.28
CA TYR A 43 1.31 0.74 -3.20
C TYR A 43 1.31 2.20 -3.65
N ASP A 44 1.94 2.47 -4.79
CA ASP A 44 2.13 3.85 -5.29
C ASP A 44 0.79 4.54 -5.56
N THR A 45 0.61 5.74 -5.02
CA THR A 45 -0.57 6.57 -5.23
C THR A 45 -0.19 7.95 -5.79
N GLU A 46 -1.12 8.65 -6.42
CA GLU A 46 -0.90 10.07 -6.80
C GLU A 46 -0.87 11.03 -5.59
N GLN A 47 -1.19 10.54 -4.39
CA GLN A 47 -1.24 11.32 -3.14
C GLN A 47 0.03 11.16 -2.29
N ASP A 48 0.99 10.39 -2.79
CA ASP A 48 2.25 10.09 -2.14
C ASP A 48 3.01 11.36 -1.73
N ALA A 49 3.25 11.53 -0.43
CA ALA A 49 3.92 12.68 0.15
C ALA A 49 4.67 12.30 1.43
N SER A 50 5.56 13.15 1.94
CA SER A 50 6.33 12.82 3.17
C SER A 50 5.46 12.45 4.38
N TYR A 51 4.20 12.91 4.38
CA TYR A 51 3.18 12.67 5.39
C TYR A 51 2.15 11.60 5.00
N PHE A 52 2.25 10.96 3.83
CA PHE A 52 1.28 9.97 3.36
C PHE A 52 1.90 8.84 2.53
N GLY A 53 1.55 7.60 2.85
CA GLY A 53 1.93 6.43 2.06
C GLY A 53 1.09 5.20 2.38
N VAL A 54 1.05 4.25 1.44
CA VAL A 54 0.36 2.96 1.58
C VAL A 54 1.30 1.84 1.19
N TRP A 55 1.27 0.75 1.96
CA TRP A 55 2.04 -0.46 1.71
C TRP A 55 1.15 -1.68 1.83
N VAL A 56 1.45 -2.70 1.04
CA VAL A 56 0.70 -3.94 0.96
C VAL A 56 1.65 -5.09 1.25
N LYS A 57 1.18 -6.03 2.08
CA LYS A 57 1.84 -7.31 2.30
C LYS A 57 0.87 -8.40 1.86
N ALA A 58 1.02 -8.86 0.62
CA ALA A 58 0.01 -9.64 -0.08
C ALA A 58 -0.10 -11.09 0.44
N ASP A 59 1.00 -11.69 0.88
CA ASP A 59 1.04 -13.04 1.45
C ASP A 59 0.26 -13.16 2.77
N GLU A 60 0.28 -12.09 3.58
CA GLU A 60 -0.47 -11.99 4.84
C GLU A 60 -1.79 -11.21 4.73
N ARG A 61 -2.14 -10.73 3.52
CA ARG A 61 -3.38 -10.00 3.25
C ARG A 61 -3.55 -8.73 4.10
N LYS A 62 -2.47 -7.97 4.21
CA LYS A 62 -2.42 -6.75 5.03
C LYS A 62 -2.20 -5.50 4.18
N VAL A 63 -2.81 -4.40 4.62
CA VAL A 63 -2.59 -3.06 4.07
C VAL A 63 -2.26 -2.13 5.21
N PHE A 64 -1.13 -1.45 5.09
CA PHE A 64 -0.67 -0.45 6.03
C PHE A 64 -0.78 0.93 5.41
N THR A 65 -1.38 1.88 6.12
CA THR A 65 -1.47 3.28 5.71
C THR A 65 -0.84 4.16 6.79
N TYR A 66 0.03 5.06 6.36
CA TYR A 66 0.52 6.16 7.17
C TYR A 66 -0.07 7.47 6.66
N ALA A 67 -0.68 8.26 7.54
CA ALA A 67 -1.27 9.55 7.19
C ALA A 67 -1.08 10.58 8.31
N GLU A 68 -0.21 11.57 8.11
CA GLU A 68 0.06 12.68 9.04
C GLU A 68 0.39 12.27 10.48
N GLY A 69 0.93 11.06 10.67
CA GLY A 69 1.25 10.50 11.98
C GLY A 69 0.33 9.37 12.43
N ASP A 70 -0.85 9.24 11.81
CA ASP A 70 -1.77 8.13 12.01
C ASP A 70 -1.22 6.88 11.34
N ARG A 71 -1.33 5.73 12.02
CA ARG A 71 -1.00 4.41 11.49
C ARG A 71 -2.24 3.56 11.46
N ILE A 72 -2.60 3.07 10.29
CA ILE A 72 -3.79 2.24 10.10
C ILE A 72 -3.35 0.95 9.46
N LEU A 73 -3.63 -0.17 10.11
CA LEU A 73 -3.37 -1.50 9.59
C LEU A 73 -4.71 -2.20 9.37
N GLU A 74 -4.99 -2.55 8.12
CA GLU A 74 -6.14 -3.35 7.71
C GLU A 74 -5.69 -4.78 7.42
N ILE A 75 -6.37 -5.75 8.02
CA ILE A 75 -6.03 -7.18 7.94
C ILE A 75 -7.28 -7.92 7.45
N ALA A 76 -7.14 -8.61 6.31
CA ALA A 76 -8.19 -9.47 5.77
C ALA A 76 -7.94 -10.94 6.15
N ASP A 77 -8.97 -11.60 6.69
CA ASP A 77 -8.88 -12.99 7.12
C ASP A 77 -8.89 -13.95 5.91
N THR A 78 -9.61 -13.57 4.86
CA THR A 78 -9.79 -14.35 3.63
C THR A 78 -9.23 -13.65 2.39
N GLN A 79 -8.97 -14.42 1.33
CA GLN A 79 -8.51 -13.87 0.07
C GLN A 79 -9.58 -12.98 -0.58
N GLU A 80 -10.86 -13.35 -0.44
CA GLU A 80 -12.00 -12.60 -0.96
C GLU A 80 -12.09 -11.20 -0.34
N GLU A 81 -11.91 -11.10 0.98
CA GLU A 81 -11.85 -9.81 1.69
C GLU A 81 -10.65 -8.98 1.25
N PHE A 82 -9.50 -9.62 1.04
CA PHE A 82 -8.30 -8.92 0.58
C PHE A 82 -8.45 -8.41 -0.85
N VAL A 83 -9.05 -9.18 -1.74
CA VAL A 83 -9.41 -8.73 -3.09
C VAL A 83 -10.36 -7.54 -3.03
N ALA A 84 -11.39 -7.58 -2.17
CA ALA A 84 -12.29 -6.45 -1.98
C ALA A 84 -11.55 -5.20 -1.45
N LEU A 85 -10.55 -5.39 -0.58
CA LEU A 85 -9.70 -4.31 -0.07
C LEU A 85 -8.86 -3.67 -1.18
N LEU A 86 -8.21 -4.49 -2.01
CA LEU A 86 -7.45 -4.04 -3.18
C LEU A 86 -8.34 -3.34 -4.22
N GLN A 87 -9.56 -3.84 -4.47
CA GLN A 87 -10.54 -3.18 -5.33
C GLN A 87 -10.95 -1.82 -4.78
N ARG A 88 -11.20 -1.73 -3.47
CA ARG A 88 -11.51 -0.45 -2.80
C ARG A 88 -10.36 0.55 -2.96
N MET A 89 -9.11 0.10 -2.78
CA MET A 89 -7.93 0.93 -2.98
C MET A 89 -7.76 1.37 -4.44
N THR A 90 -7.95 0.47 -5.39
CA THR A 90 -7.89 0.78 -6.83
C THR A 90 -8.94 1.81 -7.22
N ASN A 91 -10.17 1.65 -6.74
CA ASN A 91 -11.26 2.60 -7.00
C ASN A 91 -11.03 3.96 -6.36
N PHE A 92 -10.35 4.01 -5.21
CA PHE A 92 -10.10 5.25 -4.47
C PHE A 92 -8.87 6.01 -4.99
N TYR A 93 -7.73 5.33 -5.15
CA TYR A 93 -6.46 5.93 -5.60
C TYR A 93 -6.34 6.04 -7.12
N GLY A 94 -7.21 5.36 -7.87
CA GLY A 94 -7.23 5.44 -9.32
C GLY A 94 -6.01 4.79 -9.98
N VAL A 95 -5.58 5.38 -11.09
CA VAL A 95 -4.53 4.84 -11.97
C VAL A 95 -3.19 4.79 -11.25
N VAL A 96 -2.36 3.80 -11.59
CA VAL A 96 -0.98 3.69 -11.10
C VAL A 96 -0.17 4.86 -11.65
N PRO A 97 0.54 5.65 -10.81
CA PRO A 97 1.46 6.66 -11.30
C PRO A 97 2.65 5.99 -12.01
N PRO A 98 3.32 6.68 -12.95
CA PRO A 98 4.52 6.13 -13.58
C PRO A 98 5.67 6.00 -12.57
N VAL A 99 6.36 4.87 -12.57
CA VAL A 99 7.56 4.63 -11.74
C VAL A 99 8.79 5.37 -12.28
N ALA A 100 8.78 5.70 -13.57
CA ALA A 100 9.79 6.54 -14.19
C ALA A 100 9.18 7.32 -15.36
N VAL A 101 9.74 8.51 -15.61
CA VAL A 101 9.37 9.35 -16.75
C VAL A 101 10.64 9.69 -17.52
N GLY A 102 10.68 9.28 -18.79
CA GLY A 102 11.76 9.60 -19.72
C GLY A 102 11.40 10.79 -20.61
N PHE A 103 12.38 11.63 -20.90
CA PHE A 103 12.26 12.70 -21.89
C PHE A 103 13.29 12.49 -22.99
N ASP A 104 12.84 12.47 -24.24
CA ASP A 104 13.69 12.39 -25.43
C ASP A 104 13.28 13.41 -26.50
N GLY A 105 13.91 13.34 -27.68
CA GLY A 105 13.61 14.24 -28.80
C GLY A 105 12.19 14.08 -29.39
N ASN A 106 11.46 13.03 -29.01
CA ASN A 106 10.08 12.77 -29.41
C ASN A 106 9.06 13.10 -28.31
N GLY A 107 9.51 13.42 -27.10
CA GLY A 107 8.67 13.91 -26.01
C GLY A 107 8.78 13.07 -24.74
N ARG A 108 7.65 12.91 -24.05
CA ARG A 108 7.54 12.25 -22.75
C ARG A 108 7.14 10.79 -22.92
N THR A 109 7.86 9.88 -22.25
CA THR A 109 7.53 8.46 -22.15
C THR A 109 7.36 8.07 -20.69
N ASP A 110 6.22 7.48 -20.36
CA ASP A 110 5.88 7.05 -19.00
C ASP A 110 6.09 5.53 -18.85
N PHE A 111 6.83 5.13 -17.84
CA PHE A 111 7.11 3.73 -17.51
C PHE A 111 6.30 3.34 -16.28
N TYR A 112 5.61 2.19 -16.35
CA TYR A 112 4.74 1.70 -15.30
C TYR A 112 5.22 0.35 -14.76
N ALA A 113 4.98 0.11 -13.47
CA ALA A 113 5.11 -1.18 -12.83
C ALA A 113 3.75 -1.62 -12.27
N PRO A 114 3.47 -2.93 -12.17
CA PRO A 114 2.29 -3.41 -11.48
C PRO A 114 2.33 -3.04 -9.99
N ARG A 115 1.18 -2.75 -9.41
CA ARG A 115 1.06 -2.57 -7.95
C ARG A 115 1.04 -3.91 -7.24
N PRO A 116 1.46 -3.97 -5.97
CA PRO A 116 1.29 -5.17 -5.16
C PRO A 116 -0.19 -5.55 -5.08
N GLY A 117 -0.51 -6.79 -5.47
CA GLY A 117 -1.88 -7.32 -5.52
C GLY A 117 -2.57 -7.29 -6.89
N ASP A 118 -1.99 -6.66 -7.92
CA ASP A 118 -2.61 -6.59 -9.26
C ASP A 118 -2.85 -7.97 -9.88
N SER A 119 -1.96 -8.94 -9.63
CA SER A 119 -2.12 -10.32 -10.10
C SER A 119 -3.32 -11.04 -9.48
N LEU A 120 -3.73 -10.66 -8.26
CA LEU A 120 -4.93 -11.19 -7.61
C LEU A 120 -6.19 -10.55 -8.20
N LEU A 121 -6.16 -9.25 -8.48
CA LEU A 121 -7.25 -8.54 -9.14
C LEU A 121 -7.52 -9.08 -10.55
N ALA A 122 -6.47 -9.45 -11.29
CA ALA A 122 -6.59 -10.01 -12.63
C ALA A 122 -7.23 -11.42 -12.66
N GLN A 123 -7.23 -12.17 -11.55
CA GLN A 123 -7.82 -13.51 -11.47
C GLN A 123 -9.34 -13.50 -11.23
N VAL A 124 -9.89 -12.36 -10.80
CA VAL A 124 -11.31 -12.20 -10.45
C VAL A 124 -12.07 -11.29 -11.43
N ALA A 125 -11.38 -10.80 -12.47
CA ALA A 125 -11.91 -9.90 -13.49
C ALA A 125 -12.57 -10.64 -14.67
#